data_AF-A0A534L5Z1-F1
#
_entry.id   AF-A0A534L5Z1-F1
#
_cell.length_a   1.000
_cell.length_b   1.000
_cell.length_c   1.000
_cell.angle_alpha   90.00
_cell.angle_beta   90.00
_cell.angle_gamma   90.00
#
_symmetry.space_group_name_H-M   'P 1'
#
loop_
_entity.id
_entity.type
_entity.pdbx_description
1 polymer ?
#
loop_
_entity_poly.entity_id
_entity_poly.type
_entity_poly.pdbx_seq_one_letter_code
_entity_poly.pdbx_strand_id
1 'polypeptide(L)'
;MAATEIRSWPARAASSWRALERMPAYQVPIVLGGALAALVGVVALGVAVVAERVLGISWVRALLLIAFGALALIGYKVTRANLRNGAVVAGIAGIALIVVAGGTVGLVAGLLVLAGALWGLLKSF
;
A
#
# COMPACT_ATOMS: atom_id res chain seq x y z
N MET A 1 -4.67 33.95 3.01
CA MET A 1 -4.49 33.01 1.89
C MET A 1 -3.07 32.47 1.98
N ALA A 2 -2.89 31.23 2.47
CA ALA A 2 -1.56 30.63 2.61
C ALA A 2 -1.10 30.15 1.23
N ALA A 3 0.00 30.71 0.73
CA ALA A 3 0.64 30.30 -0.50
C ALA A 3 1.08 28.83 -0.38
N THR A 4 0.53 27.96 -1.23
CA THR A 4 1.00 26.60 -1.41
C THR A 4 2.42 26.66 -1.99
N GLU A 5 3.43 26.57 -1.13
CA GLU A 5 4.83 26.45 -1.53
C GLU A 5 5.00 25.21 -2.43
N ILE A 6 5.16 25.44 -3.73
CA ILE A 6 5.43 24.37 -4.70
C ILE A 6 6.88 23.95 -4.51
N ARG A 7 7.11 23.03 -3.56
CA ARG A 7 8.46 22.50 -3.28
C ARG A 7 8.96 21.69 -4.48
N SER A 8 10.22 21.89 -4.87
CA SER A 8 10.85 21.13 -5.97
C SER A 8 10.79 19.61 -5.73
N TRP A 9 10.66 18.83 -6.80
CA TRP A 9 10.55 17.36 -6.71
C TRP A 9 11.67 16.71 -5.87
N PRO A 10 12.96 17.11 -6.00
CA PRO A 10 14.03 16.57 -5.17
C PRO A 10 13.84 16.86 -3.67
N ALA A 11 13.34 18.06 -3.33
CA ALA A 11 13.07 18.44 -1.94
C ALA A 11 11.90 17.65 -1.34
N ARG A 12 10.86 17.37 -2.15
CA ARG A 12 9.76 16.49 -1.76
C ARG A 12 10.24 15.05 -1.54
N ALA A 13 11.01 14.50 -2.47
CA ALA A 13 11.57 13.15 -2.35
C ALA A 13 12.44 13.01 -1.10
N ALA A 14 13.39 13.93 -0.88
CA ALA A 14 14.24 13.94 0.30
C ALA A 14 13.45 14.05 1.62
N SER A 15 12.35 14.82 1.63
CA SER A 15 11.48 14.90 2.80
C SER A 15 10.71 13.60 3.06
N SER A 16 10.27 12.91 2.00
CA SER A 16 9.61 11.60 2.11
C SER A 16 10.59 10.52 2.59
N TRP A 17 11.84 10.54 2.12
CA TRP A 17 12.89 9.63 2.59
C TRP A 17 13.16 9.80 4.09
N ARG A 18 13.35 11.04 4.55
CA ARG A 18 13.51 11.31 5.99
C ARG A 18 12.25 10.95 6.80
N ALA A 19 11.07 11.09 6.21
CA ALA A 19 9.83 10.67 6.85
C ALA A 19 9.74 9.15 6.97
N LEU A 20 10.25 8.39 6.00
CA LEU A 20 10.40 6.93 6.06
C LEU A 20 11.41 6.51 7.14
N GLU A 21 12.57 7.17 7.21
CA GLU A 21 13.60 6.90 8.23
C GLU A 21 13.07 7.06 9.66
N ARG A 22 12.15 8.01 9.86
CA ARG A 22 11.52 8.28 11.16
C ARG A 22 10.24 7.47 11.37
N MET A 23 9.84 6.60 10.45
CA MET A 23 8.63 5.81 10.63
C MET A 23 8.79 4.80 11.76
N PRO A 24 7.76 4.63 12.61
CA PRO A 24 7.72 3.51 13.53
C PRO A 24 7.81 2.18 12.76
N ALA A 25 8.68 1.28 13.20
CA ALA A 25 9.00 0.04 12.48
C ALA A 25 7.78 -0.81 12.12
N TYR A 26 6.71 -0.78 12.93
CA TYR A 26 5.47 -1.52 12.68
C TYR A 26 4.63 -0.96 11.52
N GLN A 27 4.83 0.30 11.14
CA GLN A 27 4.11 0.93 10.03
C GLN A 27 4.80 0.68 8.68
N VAL A 28 6.09 0.37 8.69
CA VAL A 28 6.90 0.15 7.48
C VAL A 28 6.35 -0.99 6.60
N PRO A 29 5.97 -2.16 7.15
CA PRO A 29 5.40 -3.24 6.34
C PRO A 29 4.06 -2.88 5.68
N ILE A 30 3.21 -2.08 6.34
CA ILE A 30 1.94 -1.60 5.80
C ILE A 30 2.19 -0.73 4.57
N VAL A 31 3.12 0.23 4.69
CA VAL A 31 3.44 1.16 3.60
C VAL A 31 4.12 0.42 2.44
N LEU A 32 5.10 -0.44 2.73
CA LEU A 32 5.81 -1.20 1.70
C LEU A 32 4.87 -2.15 0.95
N GLY A 33 4.08 -2.94 1.67
CA GLY A 33 3.14 -3.87 1.05
C GLY A 33 2.05 -3.15 0.24
N GLY A 34 1.48 -2.07 0.79
CA GLY A 34 0.48 -1.26 0.09
C GLY A 34 1.02 -0.58 -1.17
N ALA A 35 2.22 0.03 -1.09
CA ALA A 35 2.87 0.66 -2.23
C ALA A 35 3.29 -0.36 -3.30
N LEU A 36 3.81 -1.52 -2.91
CA LEU A 36 4.19 -2.58 -3.83
C LEU A 36 2.98 -3.13 -4.58
N ALA A 37 1.87 -3.40 -3.87
CA ALA A 37 0.63 -3.81 -4.51
C ALA A 37 0.13 -2.76 -5.51
N ALA A 38 0.09 -1.48 -5.12
CA ALA A 38 -0.39 -0.41 -5.97
C ALA A 38 0.48 -0.23 -7.22
N LEU A 39 1.81 -0.18 -7.06
CA LEU A 39 2.74 0.01 -8.18
C LEU A 39 2.68 -1.16 -9.17
N VAL A 40 2.73 -2.39 -8.67
CA VAL A 40 2.65 -3.57 -9.55
C VAL A 40 1.28 -3.65 -10.22
N GLY A 41 0.21 -3.31 -9.51
CA GLY A 41 -1.12 -3.21 -10.09
C GLY A 41 -1.21 -2.19 -11.24
N VAL A 42 -0.64 -0.99 -11.07
CA VAL A 42 -0.60 0.02 -12.14
C VAL A 42 0.21 -0.46 -13.35
N VAL A 43 1.39 -1.03 -13.13
CA VAL A 43 2.22 -1.57 -14.22
C VAL A 43 1.49 -2.70 -14.94
N ALA A 44 0.90 -3.64 -14.19
CA ALA A 44 0.15 -4.76 -14.76
C ALA A 44 -1.08 -4.29 -15.54
N LEU A 45 -1.76 -3.23 -15.09
CA LEU A 45 -2.89 -2.64 -15.80
C LEU A 45 -2.44 -2.01 -17.13
N GLY A 46 -1.34 -1.24 -17.13
CA GLY A 46 -0.79 -0.66 -18.35
C GLY A 46 -0.38 -1.74 -19.36
N VAL A 47 0.25 -2.82 -18.88
CA VAL A 47 0.60 -3.98 -19.71
C VAL A 47 -0.64 -4.70 -20.22
N ALA A 48 -1.67 -4.90 -19.39
CA ALA A 48 -2.92 -5.53 -19.79
C ALA A 48 -3.63 -4.71 -20.88
N VAL A 49 -3.69 -3.39 -20.76
CA VAL A 49 -4.30 -2.50 -21.77
C VAL A 49 -3.57 -2.54 -23.11
N VAL A 50 -2.23 -2.70 -23.10
CA VAL A 50 -1.41 -2.70 -24.33
C VAL A 50 -1.28 -4.09 -24.97
N ALA A 51 -1.29 -5.16 -24.17
CA ALA A 51 -0.98 -6.53 -24.59
C ALA A 51 -2.07 -7.54 -24.20
N GLU A 52 -3.32 -7.08 -24.18
CA GLU A 52 -4.52 -7.72 -23.61
C GLU A 52 -4.73 -9.19 -24.06
N ARG A 53 -4.25 -9.57 -25.24
CA ARG A 53 -4.38 -10.94 -25.78
C ARG A 53 -3.18 -11.87 -25.62
N VAL A 54 -1.99 -11.36 -25.26
CA VAL A 54 -0.73 -12.13 -25.37
C VAL A 54 -0.24 -12.62 -24.01
N LEU A 55 -0.46 -11.87 -22.94
CA LEU A 55 0.20 -12.12 -21.65
C LEU A 55 -0.67 -12.83 -20.60
N GLY A 56 -1.96 -13.04 -20.88
CA GLY A 56 -2.88 -13.68 -19.93
C GLY A 56 -3.03 -12.91 -18.60
N ILE A 57 -2.65 -11.63 -18.57
CA ILE A 57 -2.74 -10.78 -17.39
C ILE A 57 -4.18 -10.28 -17.27
N SER A 58 -4.86 -10.69 -16.19
CA SER A 58 -6.21 -10.22 -15.88
C SER A 58 -6.16 -8.76 -15.41
N TRP A 59 -6.77 -7.86 -16.19
CA TRP A 59 -6.95 -6.45 -15.82
C TRP A 59 -7.73 -6.30 -14.50
N VAL A 60 -8.65 -7.22 -14.20
CA VAL A 60 -9.39 -7.26 -12.92
C VAL A 60 -8.41 -7.44 -11.77
N ARG A 61 -7.46 -8.36 -11.90
CA ARG A 61 -6.45 -8.61 -10.86
C ARG A 61 -5.56 -7.41 -10.64
N ALA A 62 -5.17 -6.72 -11.71
CA ALA A 62 -4.41 -5.48 -11.65
C ALA A 62 -5.18 -4.39 -10.90
N LEU A 63 -6.46 -4.20 -11.19
CA LEU A 63 -7.32 -3.25 -10.46
C LEU A 63 -7.47 -3.59 -8.98
N LEU A 64 -7.62 -4.87 -8.64
CA LEU A 64 -7.71 -5.31 -7.24
C LEU A 64 -6.42 -5.02 -6.47
N LEU A 65 -5.26 -5.25 -7.08
CA LEU A 65 -3.96 -4.88 -6.48
C LEU A 65 -3.87 -3.37 -6.22
N ILE A 66 -4.32 -2.55 -7.17
CA ILE A 66 -4.36 -1.09 -7.00
C ILE A 66 -5.29 -0.71 -5.85
N ALA A 67 -6.52 -1.22 -5.87
CA ALA A 67 -7.55 -0.85 -4.91
C ALA A 67 -7.15 -1.23 -3.47
N PHE A 68 -6.69 -2.46 -3.25
CA PHE A 68 -6.32 -2.91 -1.91
C PHE A 68 -4.95 -2.35 -1.48
N GLY A 69 -4.02 -2.12 -2.41
CA GLY A 69 -2.79 -1.38 -2.12
C GLY A 69 -3.09 0.05 -1.64
N ALA A 70 -3.99 0.75 -2.32
CA ALA A 70 -4.45 2.07 -1.90
C ALA A 70 -5.17 2.02 -0.54
N LEU A 71 -6.01 1.01 -0.30
CA LEU A 71 -6.69 0.83 0.99
C LEU A 71 -5.70 0.60 2.14
N ALA A 72 -4.62 -0.16 1.93
CA ALA A 72 -3.56 -0.33 2.91
C ALA A 72 -2.86 1.01 3.23
N LEU A 73 -2.60 1.84 2.21
CA LEU A 73 -2.03 3.17 2.40
C LEU A 73 -3.01 4.14 3.10
N ILE A 74 -4.31 3.97 2.90
CA ILE A 74 -5.34 4.68 3.68
C ILE A 74 -5.29 4.23 5.14
N GLY A 75 -5.22 2.91 5.40
CA GLY A 75 -5.04 2.37 6.75
C GLY A 75 -3.83 2.96 7.46
N TYR A 76 -2.70 3.10 6.74
CA TYR A 76 -1.53 3.82 7.23
C TYR A 76 -1.79 5.30 7.54
N LYS A 77 -2.54 6.04 6.71
CA LYS A 77 -2.90 7.41 7.06
C LYS A 77 -3.74 7.46 8.33
N VAL A 78 -4.66 6.52 8.49
CA VAL A 78 -5.52 6.43 9.68
C VAL A 78 -4.72 6.04 10.93
N THR A 79 -3.68 5.21 10.84
CA THR A 79 -2.84 4.85 12.01
C THR A 79 -2.16 6.05 12.65
N ARG A 80 -1.90 7.12 11.89
CA ARG A 80 -1.37 8.38 12.44
C ARG A 80 -2.35 9.11 13.37
N ALA A 81 -3.66 8.93 13.16
CA ALA A 81 -4.70 9.53 13.99
C ALA A 81 -5.19 8.55 15.08
N ASN A 82 -5.34 7.27 14.74
CA ASN A 82 -5.74 6.21 15.65
C ASN A 82 -5.13 4.89 15.22
N LEU A 83 -4.18 4.39 16.02
CA LEU A 83 -3.43 3.17 15.73
C LEU A 83 -4.32 1.95 15.53
N ARG A 84 -5.31 1.75 16.39
CA ARG A 84 -6.20 0.58 16.36
C ARG A 84 -7.06 0.58 15.10
N ASN A 85 -7.71 1.72 14.80
CA ASN A 85 -8.56 1.83 13.62
C ASN A 85 -7.75 1.68 12.33
N GLY A 86 -6.57 2.30 12.26
CA GLY A 86 -5.70 2.19 11.10
C GLY A 86 -5.15 0.77 10.90
N ALA A 87 -4.82 0.07 11.99
CA ALA A 87 -4.40 -1.32 11.96
C ALA A 87 -5.52 -2.25 11.45
N VAL A 88 -6.77 -2.01 11.85
CA VAL A 88 -7.92 -2.78 11.33
C VAL A 88 -8.11 -2.56 9.84
N VAL A 89 -8.10 -1.31 9.37
CA VAL A 89 -8.24 -1.00 7.93
C VAL A 89 -7.10 -1.61 7.12
N ALA A 90 -5.86 -1.49 7.59
CA ALA A 90 -4.71 -2.12 6.96
C ALA A 90 -4.82 -3.66 6.98
N GLY A 91 -5.28 -4.25 8.08
CA GLY A 91 -5.50 -5.69 8.19
C GLY A 91 -6.52 -6.22 7.18
N ILE A 92 -7.65 -5.52 7.01
CA ILE A 92 -8.66 -5.87 6.00
C ILE A 92 -8.05 -5.80 4.60
N ALA A 93 -7.28 -4.74 4.30
CA ALA A 93 -6.59 -4.62 3.01
C ALA A 93 -5.58 -5.75 2.79
N GLY A 94 -4.81 -6.12 3.82
CA GLY A 94 -3.85 -7.22 3.77
C GLY A 94 -4.52 -8.57 3.47
N ILE A 95 -5.63 -8.88 4.16
CA ILE A 95 -6.41 -10.09 3.89
C ILE A 95 -6.97 -10.09 2.47
N ALA A 96 -7.51 -8.96 2.01
CA ALA A 96 -8.03 -8.83 0.65
C ALA A 96 -6.96 -9.04 -0.42
N LEU A 97 -5.74 -8.54 -0.20
CA LEU A 97 -4.60 -8.80 -1.08
C LEU A 97 -4.25 -10.30 -1.17
N ILE A 98 -4.27 -11.00 -0.04
CA ILE A 98 -3.97 -12.44 0.02
C ILE A 98 -5.05 -13.25 -0.69
N VAL A 99 -6.32 -13.00 -0.35
CA VAL A 99 -7.44 -13.87 -0.72
C VAL A 99 -8.03 -13.51 -2.09
N VAL A 100 -8.10 -12.23 -2.42
CA VAL A 100 -8.87 -11.72 -3.57
C VAL A 100 -7.96 -11.32 -4.73
N ALA A 101 -6.88 -10.58 -4.46
CA ALA A 101 -5.95 -10.20 -5.52
C ALA A 101 -5.08 -11.39 -5.99
N GLY A 102 -4.75 -12.31 -5.08
CA GLY A 102 -4.12 -13.59 -5.41
C GLY A 102 -2.77 -13.49 -6.16
N GLY A 103 -2.20 -14.65 -6.47
CA GLY A 103 -0.87 -14.77 -7.08
C GLY A 103 0.27 -14.26 -6.18
N THR A 104 1.51 -14.43 -6.63
CA THR A 104 2.70 -14.16 -5.80
C THR A 104 2.76 -12.73 -5.26
N VAL A 105 2.38 -11.74 -6.08
CA VAL A 105 2.42 -10.33 -5.67
C VAL A 105 1.37 -10.02 -4.61
N GLY A 106 0.12 -10.48 -4.78
CA GLY A 106 -0.94 -10.27 -3.79
C GLY A 106 -0.63 -10.95 -2.46
N LEU A 107 -0.06 -12.15 -2.51
CA LEU A 107 0.40 -12.87 -1.33
C LEU A 107 1.51 -12.12 -0.59
N VAL A 108 2.59 -11.74 -1.28
CA VAL A 108 3.73 -11.06 -0.66
C VAL A 108 3.31 -9.70 -0.10
N ALA A 109 2.62 -8.89 -0.89
CA ALA A 109 2.15 -7.58 -0.45
C ALA A 109 1.15 -7.70 0.70
N GLY A 110 0.21 -8.63 0.61
CA GLY A 110 -0.81 -8.85 1.63
C GLY A 110 -0.23 -9.34 2.95
N LEU A 111 0.75 -10.26 2.93
CA LEU A 111 1.46 -10.71 4.13
C LEU A 111 2.24 -9.57 4.79
N LEU A 112 2.92 -8.73 4.02
CA LEU A 112 3.61 -7.55 4.55
C LEU A 112 2.64 -6.58 5.23
N VAL A 113 1.53 -6.25 4.55
CA VAL A 113 0.50 -5.37 5.11
C VAL A 113 -0.09 -5.97 6.38
N LEU A 114 -0.43 -7.26 6.36
CA LEU A 114 -1.04 -7.94 7.49
C LEU A 114 -0.09 -8.03 8.69
N ALA A 115 1.19 -8.32 8.45
CA ALA A 115 2.20 -8.36 9.52
C ALA A 115 2.34 -6.99 10.22
N GLY A 116 2.42 -5.90 9.45
CA GLY A 116 2.48 -4.56 10.03
C GLY A 116 1.17 -4.17 10.75
N ALA A 117 0.02 -4.56 10.22
CA ALA A 117 -1.29 -4.34 10.85
C ALA A 117 -1.41 -5.07 12.19
N LEU A 118 -1.06 -6.37 12.23
CA LEU A 118 -1.06 -7.18 13.46
C LEU A 118 -0.12 -6.59 14.50
N TRP A 119 1.08 -6.19 14.10
CA TRP A 119 2.03 -5.53 15.01
C TRP A 119 1.47 -4.22 15.56
N GLY A 120 0.91 -3.37 14.69
CA GLY A 120 0.28 -2.12 15.11
C GLY A 120 -0.89 -2.33 16.07
N LEU A 121 -1.68 -3.38 15.85
CA LEU A 121 -2.79 -3.75 16.72
C LEU A 121 -2.30 -4.25 18.10
N LEU A 122 -1.28 -5.10 18.13
CA LEU A 122 -0.66 -5.57 19.38
C LEU A 122 -0.11 -4.42 20.22
N LYS A 123 0.40 -3.35 19.58
CA LYS A 123 0.88 -2.14 20.25
C LYS A 123 -0.23 -1.19 20.72
N SER A 124 -1.49 -1.45 20.36
CA SER A 124 -2.64 -0.60 20.72
C SER A 124 -3.36 -1.06 22.00
N PHE A 125 -2.93 -2.20 22.57
CA PHE A 125 -3.32 -2.70 23.88
C PHE A 125 -2.26 -2.32 24.92
#